data_AF-A0AAV7GUP0-F1
#
_entry.id   AF-A0AAV7GUP0-F1
#
_cell.length_a   1.000
_cell.length_b   1.000
_cell.length_c   1.000
_cell.angle_alpha   90.00
_cell.angle_beta   90.00
_cell.angle_gamma   90.00
#
_symmetry.space_group_name_H-M   'P 1'
#
loop_
_entity.id
_entity.type
_entity.pdbx_description
1 polymer ?
#
loop_
_entity_poly.entity_id
_entity_poly.type
_entity_poly.pdbx_seq_one_letter_code
_entity_poly.pdbx_strand_id
1 'polypeptide(L)'
;MQEWMYESQGVMIEGDNLNVIKILQAALKDWKNKGRIDHNLSFLQDFNQALFSFCNRGCNRLANVCANLGVESSFMWSDINDVEIPPLFLSCLKEECVALGPY
;
A
#
# COMPACT_ATOMS: atom_id res chain seq x y z
N MET A 1 11.74 6.88 10.50
CA MET A 1 10.41 6.26 10.62
C MET A 1 9.44 7.29 11.15
N GLN A 2 8.20 7.26 10.68
CA GLN A 2 7.16 8.18 11.12
C GLN A 2 6.50 7.65 12.40
N GLU A 3 6.00 8.54 13.27
CA GLU A 3 5.46 8.16 14.60
C GLU A 3 4.35 7.11 14.51
N TRP A 4 3.47 7.21 13.51
CA TRP A 4 2.38 6.24 13.29
C TRP A 4 2.85 4.81 13.12
N MET A 5 4.08 4.59 12.64
CA MET A 5 4.63 3.25 12.45
C MET A 5 4.82 2.54 13.79
N TYR A 6 5.26 3.27 14.82
CA TYR A 6 5.45 2.73 16.17
C TYR A 6 4.14 2.49 16.91
N GLU A 7 3.10 3.27 16.59
CA GLU A 7 1.76 3.11 17.14
C GLU A 7 0.99 1.95 16.49
N SER A 8 1.37 1.59 15.26
CA SER A 8 0.71 0.53 14.50
C SER A 8 1.05 -0.88 15.03
N GLN A 9 0.04 -1.75 15.13
CA GLN A 9 0.27 -3.17 15.46
C GLN A 9 0.85 -3.98 14.29
N GLY A 10 0.89 -3.40 13.10
CA GLY A 10 1.38 -4.04 11.90
C GLY A 10 0.98 -3.29 10.64
N VAL A 11 1.39 -3.83 9.50
CA VAL A 11 1.08 -3.32 8.17
C VAL A 11 0.35 -4.37 7.34
N MET A 12 -0.65 -3.94 6.59
CA MET A 12 -1.29 -4.74 5.56
C MET A 12 -1.00 -4.13 4.20
N ILE A 13 -0.43 -4.93 3.30
CA ILE A 13 -0.08 -4.51 1.93
C ILE A 13 -1.02 -5.23 0.98
N GLU A 14 -1.83 -4.45 0.27
CA GLU A 14 -2.78 -4.96 -0.72
C GLU A 14 -2.31 -4.63 -2.14
N GLY A 15 -2.63 -5.50 -3.10
CA GLY A 15 -2.32 -5.25 -4.50
C GLY A 15 -3.08 -6.15 -5.46
N ASP A 16 -3.22 -5.68 -6.69
CA ASP A 16 -3.97 -6.36 -7.76
C ASP A 16 -3.10 -7.25 -8.66
N ASN A 17 -1.80 -7.38 -8.34
CA ASN A 17 -0.90 -8.30 -9.03
C ASN A 17 -0.60 -9.53 -8.16
N LEU A 18 -1.32 -10.61 -8.43
CA LEU A 18 -1.20 -11.87 -7.69
C LEU A 18 0.23 -12.43 -7.67
N ASN A 19 1.00 -12.25 -8.74
CA ASN A 19 2.38 -12.74 -8.80
C ASN A 19 3.28 -11.97 -7.83
N VAL A 20 3.13 -10.64 -7.78
CA VAL A 20 3.86 -9.80 -6.81
C VAL A 20 3.47 -10.16 -5.38
N ILE A 21 2.17 -10.30 -5.08
CA ILE A 21 1.71 -10.71 -3.75
C ILE A 21 2.32 -12.04 -3.32
N LYS A 22 2.36 -13.05 -4.21
CA LYS A 22 2.98 -14.35 -3.92
C LYS A 22 4.48 -14.23 -3.64
N ILE A 23 5.21 -13.39 -4.38
CA ILE A 23 6.63 -13.13 -4.15
C ILE A 23 6.84 -12.52 -2.75
N LEU A 24 6.04 -11.52 -2.38
CA LEU A 24 6.11 -10.87 -1.07
C LEU A 24 5.80 -11.84 0.08
N GLN A 25 4.76 -12.67 -0.08
CA GLN A 25 4.41 -13.71 0.89
C GLN A 25 5.55 -14.74 1.06
N ALA A 26 6.19 -15.15 -0.03
CA ALA A 26 7.33 -16.07 0.01
C ALA A 26 8.53 -15.43 0.73
N ALA A 27 8.84 -14.17 0.45
CA ALA A 27 9.91 -13.43 1.12
C ALA A 27 9.67 -13.30 2.63
N LEU A 28 8.44 -12.99 3.05
CA LEU A 28 8.09 -12.93 4.47
C LEU A 28 8.22 -14.30 5.16
N LYS A 29 7.82 -15.37 4.48
CA LYS A 29 7.96 -16.75 4.99
C LYS A 29 9.43 -17.13 5.12
N ASP A 30 10.26 -16.79 4.14
CA ASP A 30 11.69 -17.06 4.19
C ASP A 30 12.38 -16.27 5.30
N TRP A 31 11.99 -15.02 5.54
CA TRP A 31 12.47 -14.25 6.68
C TRP A 31 12.11 -14.93 8.01
N LYS A 32 10.85 -15.32 8.21
CA LYS A 32 10.41 -15.99 9.44
C LYS A 32 11.14 -17.31 9.70
N ASN A 33 11.52 -18.03 8.65
CA ASN A 33 12.16 -19.35 8.77
C ASN A 33 13.70 -19.29 8.80
N LYS A 34 14.31 -18.37 8.06
CA LYS A 34 15.76 -18.33 7.79
C LYS A 34 16.44 -17.06 8.28
N GLY A 35 15.67 -16.07 8.77
CA GLY A 35 16.18 -14.77 9.22
C GLY A 35 16.72 -13.88 8.09
N ARG A 36 16.44 -14.19 6.82
CA ARG A 36 16.93 -13.43 5.66
C ARG A 36 15.76 -12.77 4.93
N ILE A 37 15.87 -11.48 4.71
CA ILE A 37 14.93 -10.68 3.93
C ILE A 37 15.70 -9.92 2.84
N ASP A 38 15.09 -9.73 1.68
CA ASP A 38 15.65 -8.85 0.65
C ASP A 38 15.80 -7.43 1.23
N HIS A 39 16.90 -6.74 0.90
CA HIS A 39 17.11 -5.37 1.33
C HIS A 39 15.96 -4.42 0.95
N ASN A 40 15.33 -4.63 -0.20
CA ASN A 40 14.18 -3.87 -0.69
C ASN A 40 12.93 -4.05 0.20
N LEU A 41 12.90 -5.11 1.00
CA LEU A 41 11.80 -5.48 1.88
C LEU A 41 12.17 -5.34 3.36
N SER A 42 13.36 -4.78 3.67
CA SER A 42 13.86 -4.62 5.05
C SER A 42 12.94 -3.79 5.92
N PHE A 43 12.21 -2.82 5.35
CA PHE A 43 11.23 -2.00 6.06
C PHE A 43 10.12 -2.82 6.74
N LEU A 44 9.85 -4.05 6.28
CA LEU A 44 8.86 -4.94 6.91
C LEU A 44 9.28 -5.37 8.32
N GLN A 45 10.58 -5.28 8.65
CA GLN A 45 11.10 -5.62 9.97
C GLN A 45 10.74 -4.56 11.02
N ASP A 46 10.35 -3.36 10.58
CA ASP A 46 9.95 -2.27 11.47
C ASP A 46 8.52 -2.44 12.00
N PHE A 47 7.76 -3.40 11.46
CA PHE A 47 6.39 -3.70 11.86
C PHE A 47 6.31 -5.00 12.66
N ASN A 48 5.51 -4.99 13.73
CA ASN A 48 5.26 -6.19 14.54
C ASN A 48 4.61 -7.33 13.73
N GLN A 49 3.78 -6.98 12.75
CA GLN A 49 3.12 -7.92 11.85
C GLN A 49 3.05 -7.34 10.44
N ALA A 50 3.25 -8.18 9.43
CA ALA A 50 3.03 -7.84 8.03
C ALA A 50 2.07 -8.86 7.39
N LEU A 51 1.06 -8.36 6.68
CA LEU A 51 0.10 -9.15 5.90
C LEU A 51 0.12 -8.72 4.44
N PHE A 52 -0.08 -9.67 3.53
CA PHE A 52 -0.16 -9.43 2.11
C PHE A 52 -1.45 -9.99 1.55
N SER A 53 -2.25 -9.14 0.93
CA SER A 53 -3.56 -9.49 0.38
C SER A 53 -3.62 -9.20 -1.11
N PHE A 54 -4.22 -10.12 -1.87
CA PHE A 54 -4.60 -9.84 -3.24
C PHE A 54 -6.00 -9.25 -3.26
N CYS A 55 -6.17 -8.13 -3.96
CA CYS A 55 -7.47 -7.53 -4.22
C CYS A 55 -7.74 -7.49 -5.73
N ASN A 56 -9.02 -7.45 -6.12
CA ASN A 56 -9.36 -7.23 -7.52
C ASN A 56 -8.91 -5.82 -7.93
N ARG A 57 -8.50 -5.63 -9.19
CA ARG A 57 -8.14 -4.31 -9.73
C ARG A 57 -9.20 -3.24 -9.49
N GLY A 58 -10.48 -3.62 -9.50
CA GLY A 58 -11.59 -2.71 -9.17
C GLY A 58 -11.59 -2.19 -7.72
N CYS A 59 -10.88 -2.87 -6.82
CA CYS A 59 -10.71 -2.51 -5.40
C CYS A 59 -9.34 -1.87 -5.10
N ASN A 60 -8.50 -1.65 -6.13
CA ASN A 60 -7.17 -1.04 -5.99
C ASN A 60 -7.05 0.22 -6.86
N ARG A 61 -8.17 0.94 -7.08
CA ARG A 61 -8.21 2.02 -8.08
C ARG A 61 -7.36 3.20 -7.64
N LEU A 62 -7.35 3.53 -6.35
CA LEU A 62 -6.50 4.59 -5.79
C LEU A 62 -5.02 4.33 -6.04
N ALA A 63 -4.53 3.13 -5.74
CA ALA A 63 -3.13 2.78 -6.01
C ALA A 63 -2.81 2.83 -7.52
N ASN A 64 -3.75 2.40 -8.37
CA ASN A 64 -3.60 2.50 -9.81
C ASN A 64 -3.57 3.97 -10.29
N VAL A 65 -4.39 4.87 -9.73
CA VAL A 65 -4.32 6.31 -10.03
C VAL A 65 -2.96 6.87 -9.64
N CYS A 66 -2.47 6.56 -8.43
CA CYS A 66 -1.15 7.00 -7.98
C CYS A 66 -0.02 6.49 -8.89
N ALA A 67 -0.07 5.22 -9.31
CA ALA A 67 0.93 4.65 -10.19
C ALA A 67 0.96 5.34 -11.57
N ASN A 68 -0.20 5.60 -12.17
CA ASN A 68 -0.28 6.28 -13.47
C ASN A 68 0.22 7.73 -13.39
N LEU A 69 -0.21 8.47 -12.36
CA LEU A 69 0.24 9.84 -12.15
C LEU A 69 1.75 9.92 -11.85
N GLY A 70 2.29 8.94 -11.11
CA GLY A 70 3.74 8.83 -10.86
C GLY A 70 4.55 8.59 -12.14
N VAL A 71 4.05 7.76 -13.06
CA VAL A 71 4.67 7.55 -14.38
C VAL A 71 4.69 8.85 -15.19
N GLU A 72 3.64 9.66 -15.09
CA GLU A 72 3.54 10.95 -15.78
C GLU A 72 4.37 12.05 -15.11
N SER A 73 5.09 11.76 -14.00
CA SER A 73 5.79 12.74 -13.16
C SER A 73 4.91 13.92 -12.75
N SER A 74 3.61 13.68 -12.60
CA SER A 74 2.60 14.74 -12.52
C SER A 74 2.28 15.18 -11.09
N PHE A 75 2.82 14.49 -10.07
CA PHE A 75 2.66 14.91 -8.68
C PHE A 75 3.67 14.24 -7.72
N MET A 76 3.96 14.91 -6.61
CA MET A 76 4.59 14.35 -5.42
C MET A 76 3.61 14.54 -4.26
N TRP A 77 3.36 13.48 -3.49
CA TRP A 77 2.39 13.54 -2.40
C TRP A 77 3.08 13.26 -1.07
N SER A 78 3.15 14.28 -0.22
CA SER A 78 3.87 14.22 1.06
C SER A 78 2.97 14.17 2.29
N ASP A 79 1.76 14.75 2.23
CA ASP A 79 0.78 14.77 3.33
C ASP A 79 -0.67 14.78 2.80
N ILE A 80 -1.63 14.27 3.59
CA ILE A 80 -3.06 14.26 3.27
C ILE A 80 -3.71 15.66 3.25
N ASN A 81 -3.06 16.66 3.86
CA ASN A 81 -3.52 18.05 3.86
C ASN A 81 -2.97 18.87 2.68
N ASP A 82 -2.21 18.23 1.79
CA ASP A 82 -1.52 18.92 0.73
C ASP A 82 -2.49 19.46 -0.33
N VAL A 83 -2.33 20.73 -0.69
CA VAL A 83 -3.10 21.36 -1.77
C VAL A 83 -2.74 20.79 -3.14
N GLU A 84 -1.64 20.04 -3.22
CA GLU A 84 -1.15 19.38 -4.43
C GLU A 84 -1.82 18.01 -4.70
N ILE A 85 -2.77 17.56 -3.86
CA ILE A 85 -3.48 16.30 -4.11
C ILE A 85 -4.27 16.39 -5.42
N PRO A 86 -4.00 15.52 -6.41
CA PRO A 86 -4.66 15.56 -7.70
C PRO A 86 -6.19 15.40 -7.58
N PRO A 87 -7.02 16.24 -8.24
CA PRO A 87 -8.47 16.11 -8.19
C PRO A 87 -9.00 14.72 -8.58
N LEU A 88 -8.32 14.04 -9.51
CA LEU A 88 -8.64 12.67 -9.92
C LEU A 88 -8.51 11.67 -8.76
N PHE A 89 -7.51 11.86 -7.91
CA PHE A 89 -7.34 11.03 -6.71
C PHE A 89 -8.51 11.25 -5.75
N LEU A 90 -8.87 12.51 -5.47
CA LEU A 90 -9.98 12.84 -4.57
C LEU A 90 -11.34 12.33 -5.08
N SER A 91 -11.59 12.39 -6.40
CA SER A 91 -12.82 11.83 -6.97
C SER A 91 -12.87 10.31 -6.82
N CYS A 92 -11.76 9.62 -7.09
CA CYS A 92 -11.66 8.17 -6.90
C CYS A 92 -11.87 7.78 -5.43
N LEU A 93 -11.30 8.55 -4.49
CA LEU A 93 -11.41 8.27 -3.05
C LEU A 93 -12.86 8.39 -2.59
N LYS A 94 -13.57 9.45 -3.04
CA LYS A 94 -15.00 9.62 -2.74
C LYS A 94 -15.83 8.44 -3.24
N GLU A 95 -15.57 7.96 -4.46
CA GLU A 95 -16.28 6.80 -5.01
C GLU A 95 -16.06 5.53 -4.17
N GLU A 96 -14.82 5.26 -3.76
CA GLU A 96 -14.49 4.10 -2.94
C GLU A 96 -15.08 4.21 -1.51
N CYS A 97 -15.09 5.40 -0.91
CA CYS A 97 -15.74 5.62 0.38
C CYS A 97 -17.26 5.41 0.32
N VAL A 98 -17.92 5.84 -0.75
CA VAL A 98 -19.38 5.68 -0.94
C VAL A 98 -19.74 4.22 -1.18
N ALA A 99 -18.89 3.46 -1.87
CA ALA A 99 -19.09 2.03 -2.13
C ALA A 99 -19.07 1.16 -0.85
N LEU A 100 -18.52 1.67 0.26
CA LEU A 100 -18.50 0.98 1.55
C LEU A 100 -19.84 1.03 2.29
N GLY A 101 -20.80 1.88 1.86
CA GLY A 101 -22.12 2.03 2.46
C GLY A 101 -22.10 2.60 3.90
N PRO A 102 -23.22 3.18 4.39
CA PRO A 102 -23.34 3.43 5.82
C PRO A 102 -23.51 2.09 6.52
N TYR A 103 -22.60 1.76 7.43
CA TYR A 103 -22.80 0.69 8.40
C TYR A 103 -24.06 0.94 9.23
#